data_AF-A0A2V8FDX1-F1
#
_entry.id   AF-A0A2V8FDX1-F1
#
_cell.length_a   1.000
_cell.length_b   1.000
_cell.length_c   1.000
_cell.angle_alpha   90.00
_cell.angle_beta   90.00
_cell.angle_gamma   90.00
#
_symmetry.space_group_name_H-M   'P 1'
#
loop_
_entity.id
_entity.type
_entity.pdbx_description
1 polymer ?
#
loop_
_entity_poly.entity_id
_entity_poly.type
_entity_poly.pdbx_seq_one_letter_code
_entity_poly.pdbx_strand_id
1 'polypeptide(L)'
;MPLPGEAELKTRLLSLVDGFAPRRVLVIGDLIADEFIYGKVARVSREAPVLILQYDTTELVAGGAANAAANIVALGGRASLVGIAGPDHEGRRLLAGLPRAVDRRGVVRMKGYRTPVKTRILAGGVHSAKQQVVRIDRDAGWPLSDEVSRAFAASVLPALSDCDAVILSDYGSGLVTPSLSAAIAQRVRSRAAPRRAHQ
;
A
#
# COMPACT_ATOMS: atom_id res chain seq x y z
N MET A 1 -29.31 -22.28 -10.99
CA MET A 1 -29.17 -21.47 -12.22
C MET A 1 -28.54 -20.15 -11.83
N PRO A 2 -27.55 -19.64 -12.57
CA PRO A 2 -27.02 -18.30 -12.33
C PRO A 2 -28.16 -17.26 -12.41
N LEU A 3 -28.07 -16.21 -11.60
CA LEU A 3 -29.06 -15.13 -11.59
C LEU A 3 -29.02 -14.39 -12.95
N PRO A 4 -30.15 -13.82 -13.42
CA PRO A 4 -30.16 -12.99 -14.62
C PRO A 4 -29.07 -11.90 -14.53
N GLY A 5 -28.19 -11.81 -15.54
CA GLY A 5 -27.09 -10.84 -15.61
C GLY A 5 -25.76 -11.29 -14.97
N GLU A 6 -25.72 -12.41 -14.26
CA GLU A 6 -24.49 -12.90 -13.61
C GLU A 6 -23.42 -13.32 -14.63
N ALA A 7 -23.83 -13.93 -15.74
CA ALA A 7 -22.93 -14.33 -16.82
C ALA A 7 -22.33 -13.12 -17.56
N GLU A 8 -23.13 -12.07 -17.76
CA GLU A 8 -22.68 -10.83 -18.41
C GLU A 8 -21.73 -10.05 -17.51
N LEU A 9 -22.05 -9.94 -16.21
CA LEU A 9 -21.17 -9.35 -15.21
C LEU A 9 -19.84 -10.10 -15.13
N LYS A 10 -19.87 -11.44 -15.05
CA LYS A 10 -18.66 -12.26 -15.04
C LYS A 10 -17.79 -11.99 -16.28
N THR A 11 -18.40 -11.97 -17.46
CA THR A 11 -17.70 -11.72 -18.73
C THR A 11 -17.05 -10.34 -18.75
N ARG A 12 -17.79 -9.32 -18.31
CA ARG A 12 -17.27 -7.95 -18.21
C ARG A 12 -16.11 -7.84 -17.23
N LEU A 13 -16.21 -8.47 -16.05
CA LEU A 13 -15.15 -8.45 -15.04
C LEU A 13 -13.88 -9.14 -15.56
N LEU A 14 -14.01 -10.31 -16.20
CA LEU A 14 -12.87 -11.01 -16.81
C LEU A 14 -12.21 -10.15 -17.88
N SER A 15 -12.99 -9.53 -18.77
CA SER A 15 -12.47 -8.62 -19.79
C SER A 15 -11.73 -7.42 -19.20
N LEU A 16 -12.21 -6.87 -18.08
CA LEU A 16 -11.50 -5.79 -17.38
C LEU A 16 -10.18 -6.26 -16.79
N VAL A 17 -10.12 -7.46 -16.19
CA VAL A 17 -8.89 -8.06 -15.66
C VAL A 17 -7.89 -8.31 -16.79
N ASP A 18 -8.32 -8.88 -17.91
CA ASP A 18 -7.45 -9.09 -19.07
C ASP A 18 -6.87 -7.76 -19.60
N GLY A 19 -7.65 -6.68 -19.51
CA GLY A 19 -7.25 -5.32 -19.86
C GLY A 19 -6.15 -4.71 -18.99
N PHE A 20 -5.81 -5.29 -17.82
CA PHE A 20 -4.72 -4.82 -16.95
C PHE A 20 -3.34 -5.21 -17.45
N ALA A 21 -3.19 -6.36 -18.12
CA ALA A 21 -1.90 -6.92 -18.49
C ALA A 21 -0.92 -5.94 -19.20
N PRO A 22 -1.34 -5.10 -20.16
CA PRO A 22 -0.43 -4.16 -20.80
C PRO A 22 -0.18 -2.88 -20.00
N ARG A 23 -0.95 -2.61 -18.94
CA ARG A 23 -0.99 -1.30 -18.28
C ARG A 23 0.16 -1.13 -17.29
N ARG A 24 0.82 0.02 -17.37
CA ARG A 24 1.83 0.49 -16.42
C ARG A 24 1.20 1.48 -15.46
N VAL A 25 1.07 1.10 -14.20
CA VAL A 25 0.48 1.94 -13.16
C VAL A 25 1.56 2.36 -12.19
N LEU A 26 1.71 3.67 -12.02
CA LEU A 26 2.57 4.25 -11.00
C LEU A 26 1.77 4.45 -9.72
N VAL A 27 2.18 3.81 -8.63
CA VAL A 27 1.58 3.98 -7.30
C VAL A 27 2.50 4.87 -6.46
N ILE A 28 1.95 5.95 -5.94
CA ILE A 28 2.65 6.95 -5.14
C ILE A 28 1.96 7.08 -3.80
N GLY A 29 2.67 6.93 -2.69
CA GLY A 29 2.11 7.23 -1.37
C GLY A 29 2.72 6.44 -0.23
N ASP A 30 1.90 6.18 0.76
CA ASP A 30 2.34 5.67 2.06
C ASP A 30 2.65 4.18 2.02
N LEU A 31 3.88 3.83 2.41
CA LEU A 31 4.28 2.43 2.57
C LEU A 31 4.03 2.03 4.03
N ILE A 32 3.00 1.22 4.24
CA ILE A 32 2.58 0.80 5.58
C ILE A 32 2.89 -0.68 5.73
N ALA A 33 3.47 -1.08 6.87
CA ALA A 33 3.55 -2.47 7.26
C ALA A 33 2.27 -2.85 8.03
N ASP A 34 1.41 -3.67 7.43
CA ASP A 34 0.26 -4.23 8.14
C ASP A 34 0.73 -5.51 8.85
N GLU A 35 0.70 -5.50 10.18
CA GLU A 35 1.17 -6.61 11.02
C GLU A 35 -0.03 -7.31 11.64
N PHE A 36 -0.13 -8.63 11.48
CA PHE A 36 -1.19 -9.46 12.05
C PHE A 36 -0.57 -10.39 13.09
N ILE A 37 -0.89 -10.14 14.36
CA ILE A 37 -0.49 -11.01 15.46
C ILE A 37 -1.68 -11.90 15.79
N TYR A 38 -1.51 -13.20 15.61
CA TYR A 38 -2.54 -14.18 15.91
C TYR A 38 -2.28 -14.81 17.26
N GLY A 39 -3.34 -15.01 18.03
CA GLY A 39 -3.30 -15.76 19.28
C GLY A 39 -4.60 -16.47 19.59
N LYS A 40 -4.55 -17.39 20.55
CA LYS A 40 -5.72 -18.08 21.12
C LYS A 40 -6.04 -17.46 22.47
N VAL A 41 -7.33 -17.24 22.77
CA VAL A 41 -7.73 -16.75 24.10
C VAL A 41 -7.42 -17.84 25.12
N ALA A 42 -6.46 -17.57 26.02
CA ALA A 42 -6.07 -18.51 27.05
C ALA A 42 -6.94 -18.36 28.30
N ARG A 43 -7.14 -17.11 28.75
CA ARG A 43 -7.99 -16.75 29.89
C ARG A 43 -8.19 -15.23 29.95
N VAL A 44 -9.09 -14.77 30.82
CA VAL A 44 -9.15 -13.38 31.25
C VAL A 44 -8.10 -13.15 32.35
N SER A 45 -7.44 -12.00 32.34
CA SER A 45 -6.46 -11.64 33.37
C SER A 45 -7.14 -11.45 34.73
N ARG A 46 -6.44 -11.82 35.81
CA ARG A 46 -6.87 -11.56 37.20
C ARG A 46 -6.48 -10.16 37.69
N GLU A 47 -5.57 -9.50 36.98
CA GLU A 47 -5.02 -8.18 37.36
C GLU A 47 -5.83 -7.02 36.77
N ALA A 48 -6.44 -7.25 35.60
CA ALA A 48 -7.26 -6.27 34.89
C ALA A 48 -8.26 -7.01 33.98
N PRO A 49 -9.39 -6.39 33.59
CA PRO A 49 -10.39 -7.00 32.71
C PRO A 49 -9.91 -7.05 31.24
N VAL A 50 -8.78 -7.72 30.99
CA VAL A 50 -8.14 -7.86 29.68
C VAL A 50 -7.94 -9.33 29.32
N LEU A 51 -7.95 -9.65 28.03
CA LEU A 51 -7.70 -11.00 27.53
C LEU A 51 -6.20 -11.31 27.55
N ILE A 52 -5.85 -12.50 28.03
CA ILE A 52 -4.51 -13.07 27.86
C ILE A 52 -4.56 -14.01 26.66
N LEU A 53 -3.78 -13.68 25.63
CA LEU A 53 -3.65 -14.48 24.42
C LEU A 53 -2.39 -15.33 24.48
N GLN A 54 -2.51 -16.61 24.13
CA GLN A 54 -1.35 -17.42 23.78
C GLN A 54 -0.95 -17.11 22.34
N TYR A 55 0.30 -16.68 22.15
CA TYR A 55 0.86 -16.37 20.82
C TYR A 55 0.83 -17.60 19.90
N ASP A 56 0.50 -17.38 18.63
CA ASP A 56 0.47 -18.38 17.57
C ASP A 56 1.49 -18.01 16.47
N THR A 57 1.25 -16.90 15.76
CA THR A 57 2.13 -16.43 14.69
C THR A 57 1.99 -14.92 14.47
N THR A 58 2.99 -14.34 13.82
CA THR A 58 2.97 -12.96 13.33
C THR A 58 3.22 -12.95 11.83
N GLU A 59 2.30 -12.34 11.08
CA GLU A 59 2.44 -12.12 9.65
C GLU A 59 2.59 -10.62 9.37
N LEU A 60 3.45 -10.26 8.42
CA LEU A 60 3.59 -8.89 7.94
C LEU A 60 3.24 -8.88 6.46
N VAL A 61 2.28 -8.05 6.10
CA VAL A 61 1.81 -7.89 4.73
C VAL A 61 1.97 -6.43 4.29
N ALA A 62 2.02 -6.24 2.97
CA ALA A 62 2.09 -4.92 2.39
C ALA A 62 0.78 -4.15 2.63
N GLY A 63 0.90 -2.94 3.16
CA GLY A 63 -0.19 -1.99 3.37
C GLY A 63 -0.01 -0.71 2.54
N GLY A 64 -1.07 0.08 2.44
CA GLY A 64 -1.06 1.35 1.72
C GLY A 64 -0.69 1.23 0.23
N ALA A 65 0.19 2.11 -0.24
CA ALA A 65 0.69 2.11 -1.62
C ALA A 65 1.37 0.78 -1.99
N ALA A 66 2.03 0.13 -1.03
CA ALA A 66 2.67 -1.16 -1.25
C ALA A 66 1.64 -2.26 -1.59
N ASN A 67 0.49 -2.27 -0.90
CA ASN A 67 -0.62 -3.17 -1.20
C ASN A 67 -1.23 -2.90 -2.59
N ALA A 68 -1.47 -1.63 -2.90
CA ALA A 68 -2.02 -1.24 -4.20
C ALA A 68 -1.11 -1.69 -5.35
N ALA A 69 0.20 -1.52 -5.23
CA ALA A 69 1.17 -2.01 -6.20
C ALA A 69 1.16 -3.54 -6.34
N ALA A 70 1.08 -4.27 -5.21
CA ALA A 70 0.97 -5.73 -5.23
C ALA A 70 -0.31 -6.21 -5.94
N ASN A 71 -1.44 -5.54 -5.71
CA ASN A 71 -2.71 -5.87 -6.36
C ASN A 71 -2.68 -5.63 -7.88
N ILE A 72 -2.03 -4.56 -8.35
CA ILE A 72 -1.85 -4.32 -9.79
C ILE A 72 -1.09 -5.48 -10.44
N VAL A 73 -0.01 -5.94 -9.81
CA VAL A 73 0.77 -7.10 -10.30
C VAL A 73 -0.07 -8.38 -10.26
N ALA A 74 -0.86 -8.60 -9.20
CA ALA A 74 -1.74 -9.76 -9.08
C ALA A 74 -2.82 -9.79 -10.18
N LEU A 75 -3.25 -8.62 -10.67
CA LEU A 75 -4.16 -8.47 -11.80
C LEU A 75 -3.44 -8.56 -13.18
N GLY A 76 -2.14 -8.87 -13.20
CA GLY A 76 -1.35 -9.04 -14.43
C GLY A 76 -0.71 -7.75 -14.96
N GLY A 77 -1.00 -6.59 -14.37
CA GLY A 77 -0.43 -5.31 -14.77
C GLY A 77 1.02 -5.10 -14.31
N ARG A 78 1.61 -3.98 -14.74
CA ARG A 78 2.96 -3.57 -14.33
C ARG A 78 2.87 -2.43 -13.32
N ALA A 79 3.44 -2.63 -12.13
CA ALA A 79 3.41 -1.62 -11.07
C ALA A 79 4.81 -1.04 -10.81
N SER A 80 4.90 0.28 -10.82
CA SER A 80 6.03 1.03 -10.25
C SER A 80 5.59 1.68 -8.95
N LEU A 81 6.43 1.62 -7.92
CA LEU A 81 6.12 2.09 -6.58
C LEU A 81 7.06 3.24 -6.18
N VAL A 82 6.46 4.36 -5.76
CA VAL A 82 7.14 5.50 -5.15
C VAL A 82 6.58 5.71 -3.75
N GLY A 83 7.48 5.75 -2.77
CA GLY A 83 7.14 5.76 -1.34
C GLY A 83 8.40 5.90 -0.50
N ILE A 84 8.23 6.05 0.81
CA ILE A 84 9.35 6.08 1.75
C ILE A 84 9.25 4.90 2.70
N ALA A 85 10.38 4.24 2.93
CA ALA A 85 10.52 3.25 4.00
C ALA A 85 11.73 3.59 4.87
N GLY A 86 11.58 3.44 6.19
CA GLY A 86 12.67 3.63 7.14
C GLY A 86 13.74 2.55 7.00
N PRO A 87 15.01 2.80 7.37
CA PRO A 87 16.07 1.80 7.37
C PRO A 87 15.84 0.65 8.37
N ASP A 88 14.76 0.73 9.15
CA ASP A 88 14.32 -0.20 10.19
C ASP A 88 13.93 -1.61 9.68
N HIS A 89 13.69 -2.50 10.64
CA HIS A 89 13.31 -3.89 10.41
C HIS A 89 12.01 -4.01 9.62
N GLU A 90 10.99 -3.23 9.96
CA GLU A 90 9.68 -3.31 9.31
C GLU A 90 9.73 -2.83 7.87
N GLY A 91 10.49 -1.78 7.58
CA GLY A 91 10.74 -1.31 6.22
C GLY A 91 11.47 -2.37 5.38
N ARG A 92 12.43 -3.10 5.95
CA ARG A 92 13.09 -4.21 5.24
C ARG A 92 12.12 -5.36 4.95
N ARG A 93 11.33 -5.76 5.95
CA ARG A 93 10.35 -6.85 5.80
C ARG A 93 9.24 -6.49 4.81
N LEU A 94 8.71 -5.29 4.88
CA LEU A 94 7.71 -4.76 3.96
C LEU A 94 8.19 -4.86 2.51
N LEU A 95 9.40 -4.37 2.23
CA LEU A 95 9.96 -4.41 0.87
C LEU A 95 10.35 -5.80 0.41
N ALA A 96 10.77 -6.67 1.33
CA ALA A 96 11.09 -8.07 1.03
C ALA A 96 9.83 -8.91 0.74
N GLY A 97 8.69 -8.56 1.35
CA GLY A 97 7.39 -9.22 1.15
C GLY A 97 6.64 -8.82 -0.12
N LEU A 98 7.11 -7.78 -0.82
CA LEU A 98 6.50 -7.35 -2.08
C LEU A 98 6.75 -8.37 -3.22
N PRO A 99 5.79 -8.56 -4.15
CA PRO A 99 6.02 -9.34 -5.35
C PRO A 99 7.25 -8.83 -6.11
N ARG A 100 8.10 -9.73 -6.61
CA ARG A 100 9.33 -9.36 -7.33
C ARG A 100 9.08 -8.51 -8.57
N ALA A 101 7.88 -8.59 -9.16
CA ALA A 101 7.47 -7.82 -10.33
C ALA A 101 7.08 -6.36 -10.01
N VAL A 102 6.95 -5.97 -8.74
CA VAL A 102 6.79 -4.56 -8.37
C VAL A 102 8.14 -3.84 -8.54
N ASP A 103 8.17 -2.84 -9.40
CA ASP A 103 9.33 -1.97 -9.57
C ASP A 103 9.44 -0.98 -8.42
N ARG A 104 10.40 -1.25 -7.52
CA ARG A 104 10.68 -0.48 -6.30
C ARG A 104 11.78 0.57 -6.44
N ARG A 105 12.23 0.90 -7.66
CA ARG A 105 13.30 1.92 -7.88
C ARG A 105 12.92 3.31 -7.36
N GLY A 106 11.61 3.61 -7.29
CA GLY A 106 11.08 4.85 -6.72
C GLY A 106 10.97 4.86 -5.19
N VAL A 107 11.30 3.77 -4.49
CA VAL A 107 11.23 3.71 -3.03
C VAL A 107 12.47 4.33 -2.42
N VAL A 108 12.28 5.40 -1.65
CA VAL A 108 13.35 6.08 -0.92
C VAL A 108 13.57 5.44 0.45
N ARG A 109 14.81 5.07 0.75
CA ARG A 109 15.24 4.57 2.06
C ARG A 109 15.88 5.71 2.84
N MET A 110 15.21 6.22 3.86
CA MET A 110 15.62 7.48 4.50
C MET A 110 15.87 7.35 5.99
N LYS A 111 17.07 7.74 6.43
CA LYS A 111 17.41 7.85 7.85
C LYS A 111 16.50 8.91 8.50
N GLY A 112 16.04 8.64 9.72
CA GLY A 112 15.12 9.52 10.44
C GLY A 112 13.63 9.29 10.13
N TYR A 113 13.28 8.56 9.07
CA TYR A 113 11.92 8.10 8.82
C TYR A 113 11.72 6.71 9.44
N ARG A 114 10.64 6.52 10.20
CA ARG A 114 10.22 5.20 10.69
C ARG A 114 9.13 4.66 9.78
N THR A 115 9.24 3.41 9.34
CA THR A 115 8.16 2.77 8.57
C THR A 115 6.89 2.68 9.41
N PRO A 116 5.75 3.26 8.98
CA PRO A 116 4.49 3.10 9.68
C PRO A 116 4.08 1.63 9.80
N VAL A 117 3.56 1.24 10.96
CA VAL A 117 3.08 -0.12 11.21
C VAL A 117 1.68 -0.07 11.80
N LYS A 118 0.78 -0.91 11.28
CA LYS A 118 -0.58 -1.09 11.79
C LYS A 118 -0.72 -2.53 12.27
N THR A 119 -0.49 -2.74 13.57
CA THR A 119 -0.61 -4.05 14.19
C THR A 119 -2.06 -4.34 14.52
N ARG A 120 -2.58 -5.46 14.03
CA ARG A 120 -3.89 -6.01 14.38
C ARG A 120 -3.65 -7.28 15.18
N ILE A 121 -4.12 -7.30 16.41
CA ILE A 121 -4.06 -8.47 17.28
C ILE A 121 -5.38 -9.20 17.14
N LEU A 122 -5.35 -10.45 16.67
CA LEU A 122 -6.52 -11.28 16.44
C LEU A 122 -6.55 -12.46 17.39
N ALA A 123 -7.72 -12.69 17.98
CA ALA A 123 -7.96 -13.80 18.88
C ALA A 123 -9.17 -14.63 18.45
N GLY A 124 -9.07 -15.95 18.55
CA GLY A 124 -10.16 -16.88 18.30
C GLY A 124 -9.87 -18.24 18.93
N GLY A 125 -10.91 -19.06 19.09
CA GLY A 125 -10.77 -20.47 19.44
C GLY A 125 -10.29 -21.29 18.24
N VAL A 126 -9.94 -22.55 18.49
CA VAL A 126 -9.50 -23.48 17.42
C VAL A 126 -10.61 -23.70 16.37
N HIS A 127 -11.87 -23.54 16.76
CA HIS A 127 -13.04 -23.74 15.89
C HIS A 127 -13.89 -22.47 15.72
N SER A 128 -13.35 -21.29 16.02
CA SER A 128 -14.07 -20.04 15.82
C SER A 128 -13.26 -19.07 14.95
N ALA A 129 -13.98 -18.20 14.24
CA ALA A 129 -13.35 -17.14 13.47
C ALA A 129 -12.48 -16.26 14.38
N LYS A 130 -11.25 -15.97 13.94
CA LYS A 130 -10.38 -15.04 14.65
C LYS A 130 -10.98 -13.64 14.53
N GLN A 131 -11.17 -12.96 15.66
CA GLN A 131 -11.69 -11.60 15.73
C GLN A 131 -10.57 -10.64 16.09
N GLN A 132 -10.58 -9.43 15.52
CA GLN A 132 -9.63 -8.39 15.89
C GLN A 132 -9.97 -7.84 17.28
N VAL A 133 -9.05 -7.97 18.23
CA VAL A 133 -9.23 -7.55 19.63
C VAL A 133 -8.62 -6.17 19.86
N VAL A 134 -7.41 -5.94 19.34
CA VAL A 134 -6.67 -4.69 19.54
C VAL A 134 -6.02 -4.26 18.24
N ARG A 135 -5.93 -2.94 18.04
CA ARG A 135 -5.10 -2.33 17.01
C ARG A 135 -4.04 -1.42 17.66
N ILE A 136 -2.80 -1.52 17.20
CA ILE A 136 -1.71 -0.64 17.63
C ILE A 136 -1.14 0.01 16.38
N ASP A 137 -1.16 1.34 16.36
CA ASP A 137 -0.64 2.14 15.28
C ASP A 137 0.72 2.72 15.70
N ARG A 138 1.74 2.47 14.89
CA ARG A 138 3.07 3.09 15.01
C ARG A 138 3.26 3.96 13.78
N ASP A 139 3.17 5.27 13.94
CA ASP A 139 3.27 6.19 12.81
C ASP A 139 4.72 6.59 12.52
N ALA A 140 4.97 7.13 11.32
CA ALA A 140 6.29 7.60 10.91
C ALA A 140 6.78 8.84 11.67
N GLY A 141 5.91 9.46 12.47
CA GLY A 141 6.09 10.77 13.07
C GLY A 141 5.35 11.86 12.28
N TRP A 142 4.78 12.83 13.00
CA TRP A 142 4.11 13.99 12.42
C TRP A 142 4.53 15.27 13.15
N PRO A 143 4.79 16.39 12.45
CA PRO A 143 4.90 16.51 10.99
C PRO A 143 6.16 15.83 10.43
N LEU A 144 6.15 15.49 9.14
CA LEU A 144 7.37 15.02 8.45
C LEU A 144 8.37 16.17 8.32
N SER A 145 9.66 15.85 8.39
CA SER A 145 10.70 16.87 8.16
C SER A 145 10.73 17.33 6.70
N ASP A 146 11.20 18.55 6.45
CA ASP A 146 11.35 19.08 5.10
C ASP A 146 12.29 18.23 4.23
N GLU A 147 13.31 17.62 4.85
CA GLU A 147 14.21 16.68 4.17
C GLU A 147 13.43 15.49 3.63
N VAL A 148 12.52 14.93 4.44
CA VAL A 148 11.68 13.80 4.06
C VAL A 148 10.76 14.17 2.89
N SER A 149 10.08 15.30 3.00
CA SER A 149 9.17 15.81 1.98
C SER A 149 9.88 16.11 0.66
N ARG A 150 11.07 16.71 0.69
CA ARG A 150 11.88 16.99 -0.51
C ARG A 150 12.38 15.71 -1.18
N ALA A 151 12.89 14.76 -0.40
CA ALA A 151 13.36 13.48 -0.93
C ALA A 151 12.22 12.71 -1.62
N PHE A 152 11.02 12.72 -1.02
CA PHE A 152 9.83 12.13 -1.63
C PHE A 152 9.46 12.80 -2.95
N ALA A 153 9.30 14.13 -2.95
CA ALA A 153 8.92 14.88 -4.15
C ALA A 153 9.91 14.68 -5.30
N ALA A 154 11.21 14.63 -5.00
CA ALA A 154 12.27 14.37 -5.99
C ALA A 154 12.17 12.97 -6.62
N SER A 155 11.68 11.97 -5.88
CA SER A 155 11.48 10.61 -6.40
C SER A 155 10.23 10.47 -7.29
N VAL A 156 9.23 11.32 -7.09
CA VAL A 156 7.94 11.25 -7.80
C VAL A 156 8.04 11.71 -9.26
N LEU A 157 8.62 12.89 -9.50
CA LEU A 157 8.56 13.52 -10.83
C LEU A 157 9.19 12.69 -11.95
N PRO A 158 10.37 12.04 -11.77
CA PRO A 158 10.95 11.20 -12.81
C PRO A 158 10.08 9.98 -13.14
N ALA A 159 9.41 9.41 -12.14
CA ALA A 159 8.57 8.22 -12.30
C ALA A 159 7.30 8.49 -13.13
N LEU A 160 6.82 9.75 -13.19
CA LEU A 160 5.65 10.14 -13.97
C LEU A 160 5.83 10.02 -15.49
N SER A 161 7.05 9.81 -15.97
CA SER A 161 7.35 9.75 -17.41
C SER A 161 6.99 8.41 -18.07
N ASP A 162 6.84 7.33 -17.29
CA ASP A 162 6.77 5.96 -17.81
C ASP A 162 5.54 5.17 -17.34
N CYS A 163 4.41 5.85 -17.14
CA CYS A 163 3.15 5.23 -16.72
C CYS A 163 1.96 5.63 -17.60
N ASP A 164 0.95 4.77 -17.63
CA ASP A 164 -0.35 4.97 -18.30
C ASP A 164 -1.40 5.51 -17.31
N ALA A 165 -1.24 5.21 -16.02
CA ALA A 165 -2.08 5.70 -14.92
C ALA A 165 -1.26 5.96 -13.65
N VAL A 166 -1.78 6.82 -12.78
CA VAL A 166 -1.20 7.14 -11.48
C VAL A 166 -2.23 6.89 -10.38
N ILE A 167 -1.84 6.21 -9.32
CA ILE A 167 -2.62 6.06 -8.08
C ILE A 167 -1.90 6.83 -6.98
N LEU A 168 -2.62 7.77 -6.36
CA LEU A 168 -2.20 8.40 -5.12
C LEU A 168 -2.82 7.65 -3.95
N SER A 169 -1.98 7.05 -3.10
CA SER A 169 -2.38 6.24 -1.96
C SER A 169 -1.98 6.97 -0.68
N ASP A 170 -2.78 7.99 -0.35
CA ASP A 170 -2.58 8.86 0.81
C ASP A 170 -3.34 8.32 2.03
N TYR A 171 -2.60 8.01 3.08
CA TYR A 171 -3.09 7.52 4.37
C TYR A 171 -2.80 8.52 5.50
N GLY A 172 -2.52 9.79 5.17
CA GLY A 172 -2.39 10.86 6.15
C GLY A 172 -1.02 10.95 6.82
N SER A 173 0.03 10.37 6.24
CA SER A 173 1.40 10.56 6.75
C SER A 173 1.95 11.96 6.49
N GLY A 174 1.38 12.69 5.51
CA GLY A 174 1.87 13.99 5.05
C GLY A 174 2.78 13.94 3.84
N LEU A 175 3.08 12.73 3.33
CA LEU A 175 3.85 12.58 2.10
C LEU A 175 3.14 13.17 0.88
N VAL A 176 1.84 12.91 0.75
CA VAL A 176 1.03 13.43 -0.36
C VAL A 176 0.44 14.77 0.04
N THR A 177 1.17 15.85 -0.23
CA THR A 177 0.68 17.21 0.03
C THR A 177 -0.27 17.70 -1.08
N PRO A 178 -1.12 18.71 -0.82
CA PRO A 178 -1.94 19.32 -1.86
C PRO A 178 -1.14 19.92 -3.03
N SER A 179 0.04 20.50 -2.75
CA SER A 179 0.95 20.99 -3.80
C SER A 179 1.56 19.82 -4.59
N LEU A 180 1.93 18.76 -3.87
CA LEU A 180 2.17 17.39 -4.31
C LEU A 180 1.24 16.96 -5.45
N SER A 181 -0.01 16.73 -5.06
CA SER A 181 -1.05 16.18 -5.91
C SER A 181 -1.39 17.11 -7.09
N ALA A 182 -1.39 18.42 -6.89
CA ALA A 182 -1.61 19.39 -7.96
C ALA A 182 -0.53 19.31 -9.05
N ALA A 183 0.76 19.25 -8.66
CA ALA A 183 1.88 19.11 -9.59
C ALA A 183 1.81 17.81 -10.40
N ILE A 184 1.46 16.69 -9.74
CA ILE A 184 1.24 15.40 -10.40
C ILE A 184 0.09 15.50 -11.40
N ALA A 185 -1.06 16.03 -10.99
CA ALA A 185 -2.24 16.15 -11.84
C ALA A 185 -2.00 17.06 -13.06
N GLN A 186 -1.24 18.14 -12.90
CA GLN A 186 -0.83 18.99 -14.01
C GLN A 186 0.07 18.23 -15.00
N ARG A 187 1.05 17.48 -14.49
CA ARG A 187 1.98 16.71 -15.33
C ARG A 187 1.27 15.60 -16.10
N VAL A 188 0.36 14.87 -15.46
CA VAL A 188 -0.45 13.82 -16.11
C VAL A 188 -1.34 14.43 -17.20
N ARG A 189 -2.02 15.54 -16.92
CA ARG A 189 -2.85 16.25 -17.93
C ARG A 189 -2.03 16.73 -19.13
N SER A 190 -0.82 17.25 -18.90
CA SER A 190 0.07 17.69 -19.98
C SER A 190 0.49 16.55 -20.93
N ARG A 191 0.55 15.30 -20.44
CA ARG A 191 0.84 14.12 -21.27
C ARG A 191 -0.40 13.61 -22.02
N ALA A 192 -1.59 13.79 -21.44
CA ALA A 192 -2.86 13.38 -22.04
C ALA A 192 -3.39 14.36 -23.11
N ALA A 193 -2.86 15.59 -23.17
CA ALA A 193 -3.20 16.54 -24.22
C ALA A 193 -2.80 15.97 -25.60
N PRO A 194 -3.71 15.99 -26.60
CA PRO A 194 -3.37 15.50 -27.93
C PRO A 194 -2.18 16.31 -28.47
N ARG A 195 -1.13 15.60 -28.90
CA ARG A 195 -0.04 16.21 -29.68
C ARG A 195 -0.70 16.83 -30.91
N ARG A 196 -0.84 18.16 -30.96
CA ARG A 196 -1.28 18.85 -32.17
C ARG A 196 -0.33 18.43 -33.28
N ALA A 197 -0.83 17.65 -34.23
CA ALA A 197 -0.10 17.37 -35.46
C ALA A 197 0.04 18.71 -36.19
N HIS A 198 1.23 19.28 -36.19
CA HIS A 198 1.59 20.29 -37.17
C HIS A 198 1.86 19.53 -38.48
N GLN A 199 0.88 19.58 -39.38
CA GLN A 199 1.11 19.60 -40.82
C GLN A 199 0.78 21.01 -41.29
#